data_AF-A0A1Q7AK76-F1
#
_entry.id   AF-A0A1Q7AK76-F1
#
_cell.length_a   1.000
_cell.length_b   1.000
_cell.length_c   1.000
_cell.angle_alpha   90.00
_cell.angle_beta   90.00
_cell.angle_gamma   90.00
#
_symmetry.space_group_name_H-M   'P 1'
#
loop_
_entity.id
_entity.type
_entity.pdbx_description
1 polymer ?
#
loop_
_entity_poly.entity_id
_entity_poly.type
_entity_poly.pdbx_seq_one_letter_code
_entity_poly.pdbx_strand_id
1 'polypeptide(L)'
;MLRGAKAPSMAETYYCHRCHHHWQAASPPAFCPECKARDWREYLLLRCQHCHAVFESEQIRYEVGTLQYGDGALCPPYELFPLCPYCGKAEWCPAEEDRLWNVRDRAARIAKWRRRFGLQ
;
A
#
# COMPACT_ATOMS: atom_id res chain seq x y z
N MET A 1 -40.78 27.99 -12.92
CA MET A 1 -39.30 27.92 -12.78
C MET A 1 -38.92 26.45 -12.69
N LEU A 2 -38.38 25.87 -13.78
CA LEU A 2 -38.01 24.45 -13.84
C LEU A 2 -36.64 24.28 -13.16
N ARG A 3 -36.60 23.61 -12.00
CA ARG A 3 -35.34 23.19 -11.36
C ARG A 3 -34.79 22.01 -12.16
N GLY A 4 -33.68 22.22 -12.85
CA GLY A 4 -32.93 21.13 -13.48
C GLY A 4 -32.47 20.15 -12.41
N ALA A 5 -32.93 18.90 -12.50
CA ALA A 5 -32.37 17.81 -11.72
C ALA A 5 -30.90 17.65 -12.12
N LYS A 6 -29.98 17.81 -11.16
CA LYS A 6 -28.56 17.57 -11.35
C LYS A 6 -28.40 16.12 -11.86
N ALA A 7 -27.82 15.95 -13.05
CA ALA A 7 -27.59 14.65 -13.66
C ALA A 7 -26.97 13.66 -12.65
N PRO A 8 -27.29 12.35 -12.71
CA PRO A 8 -26.75 11.38 -11.77
C PRO A 8 -25.23 11.49 -11.78
N SER A 9 -24.68 11.69 -10.59
CA SER A 9 -23.24 11.83 -10.33
C SER A 9 -22.51 10.75 -11.13
N MET A 10 -21.70 11.18 -12.10
CA MET A 10 -20.88 10.28 -12.90
C MET A 10 -20.10 9.38 -11.93
N ALA A 11 -20.20 8.06 -12.11
CA ALA A 11 -19.47 7.13 -11.27
C ALA A 11 -17.98 7.49 -11.33
N GLU A 12 -17.39 7.80 -10.18
CA GLU A 12 -15.96 8.08 -10.07
C GLU A 12 -15.20 6.75 -10.10
N THR A 13 -14.06 6.74 -10.79
CA THR A 13 -13.13 5.61 -10.76
C THR A 13 -12.26 5.73 -9.50
N TYR A 14 -12.32 4.71 -8.65
CA TYR A 14 -11.51 4.59 -7.45
C TYR A 14 -10.43 3.53 -7.62
N TYR A 15 -9.32 3.73 -6.92
CA TYR A 15 -8.14 2.87 -6.95
C TYR A 15 -7.71 2.49 -5.55
N CYS A 16 -7.51 1.20 -5.32
CA CYS A 16 -6.95 0.71 -4.05
C CYS A 16 -5.44 0.57 -4.19
N HIS A 17 -4.70 1.40 -3.45
CA HIS A 17 -3.26 1.27 -3.46
C HIS A 17 -2.80 -0.07 -2.87
N ARG A 18 -3.52 -0.71 -1.93
CA ARG A 18 -3.08 -1.99 -1.32
C ARG A 18 -3.13 -3.19 -2.26
N CYS A 19 -4.16 -3.30 -3.10
CA CYS A 19 -4.36 -4.48 -3.96
C CYS A 19 -4.38 -4.14 -5.45
N HIS A 20 -4.17 -2.86 -5.81
CA HIS A 20 -4.18 -2.34 -7.18
C HIS A 20 -5.50 -2.54 -7.93
N HIS A 21 -6.57 -2.91 -7.22
CA HIS A 21 -7.90 -3.04 -7.80
C HIS A 21 -8.47 -1.67 -8.15
N HIS A 22 -9.12 -1.57 -9.32
CA HIS A 22 -9.83 -0.39 -9.79
C HIS A 22 -11.32 -0.71 -9.85
N TRP A 23 -12.17 0.23 -9.45
CA TRP A 23 -13.62 0.06 -9.54
C TRP A 23 -14.30 1.41 -9.75
N GLN A 24 -15.55 1.38 -10.20
CA GLN A 24 -16.38 2.56 -10.34
C GLN A 24 -17.46 2.54 -9.26
N ALA A 25 -17.68 3.67 -8.60
CA ALA A 25 -18.77 3.82 -7.64
C ALA A 25 -19.34 5.24 -7.68
N ALA A 26 -20.62 5.38 -7.32
CA ALA A 26 -21.28 6.68 -7.22
C ALA A 26 -20.83 7.48 -6.00
N SER A 27 -20.16 6.83 -5.03
CA SER A 27 -19.63 7.47 -3.83
C SER A 27 -18.37 6.76 -3.34
N PRO A 28 -17.46 7.46 -2.63
CA PRO A 28 -16.23 6.87 -2.14
C PRO A 28 -16.52 5.84 -1.04
N PRO A 29 -16.09 4.57 -1.21
CA PRO A 29 -16.38 3.54 -0.22
C PRO A 29 -15.49 3.67 1.02
N ALA A 30 -16.00 3.24 2.17
CA ALA A 30 -15.23 3.20 3.42
C ALA A 30 -14.14 2.11 3.42
N PHE A 31 -14.28 1.09 2.58
CA PHE A 31 -13.34 -0.04 2.47
C PHE A 31 -13.12 -0.40 1.00
N CYS A 32 -11.95 -0.96 0.68
CA CYS A 32 -11.74 -1.56 -0.62
C CYS A 32 -12.73 -2.72 -0.84
N PRO A 33 -13.44 -2.79 -1.98
CA PRO A 33 -14.37 -3.88 -2.26
C PRO A 33 -13.67 -5.25 -2.36
N GLU A 34 -12.40 -5.27 -2.80
CA GLU A 34 -11.62 -6.49 -3.00
C GLU A 34 -10.92 -6.95 -1.71
N CYS A 35 -10.04 -6.12 -1.13
CA CYS A 35 -9.21 -6.50 0.02
C CYS A 35 -9.74 -6.08 1.39
N LYS A 36 -10.89 -5.39 1.44
CA LYS A 36 -11.55 -4.88 2.66
C LYS A 36 -10.71 -3.92 3.52
N ALA A 37 -9.62 -3.41 2.98
CA ALA A 37 -8.79 -2.42 3.68
C ALA A 37 -9.53 -1.08 3.82
N ARG A 38 -9.45 -0.47 5.01
CA ARG A 38 -10.06 0.85 5.30
C ARG A 38 -9.25 2.01 4.72
N ASP A 39 -7.94 1.90 4.79
CA ASP A 39 -6.95 2.85 4.29
C ASP A 39 -6.58 2.58 2.82
N TRP A 40 -7.54 2.09 2.04
CA TRP A 40 -7.32 1.66 0.66
C TRP A 40 -6.82 2.79 -0.25
N ARG A 41 -7.16 4.04 0.10
CA ARG A 41 -6.80 5.28 -0.60
C ARG A 41 -5.49 5.91 -0.09
N GLU A 42 -4.94 5.41 1.01
CA GLU A 42 -3.80 6.05 1.67
C GLU A 42 -2.49 5.57 1.06
N TYR A 43 -1.55 6.50 0.92
CA TYR A 43 -0.18 6.16 0.57
C TYR A 43 0.50 5.44 1.75
N LEU A 44 1.67 4.82 1.54
CA LEU A 44 2.31 4.11 2.64
C LEU A 44 2.73 5.11 3.71
N LEU A 45 2.29 4.86 4.95
CA LEU A 45 2.53 5.70 6.11
C LEU A 45 3.74 5.16 6.87
N LEU A 46 4.84 5.92 6.90
CA LEU A 46 5.91 5.71 7.86
C LEU A 46 5.70 6.61 9.07
N ARG A 47 5.60 6.01 10.26
CA ARG A 47 5.51 6.74 11.52
C ARG A 47 6.84 6.68 12.26
N CYS A 48 7.40 7.84 12.60
CA CYS A 48 8.59 7.92 13.44
C CYS A 48 8.23 7.67 14.91
N GLN A 49 9.00 6.83 15.61
CA GLN A 49 8.82 6.58 17.04
C GLN A 49 9.37 7.72 17.90
N HIS A 50 10.41 8.42 17.42
CA HIS A 50 11.06 9.52 18.15
C HIS A 50 10.24 10.82 18.15
N CYS A 51 9.89 11.34 16.97
CA CYS A 51 9.17 12.61 16.85
C CYS A 51 7.68 12.46 16.55
N HIS A 52 7.19 11.22 16.41
CA HIS A 52 5.80 10.91 16.07
C HIS A 52 5.30 11.47 14.73
N ALA A 53 6.18 12.05 13.92
CA ALA A 53 5.83 12.50 12.58
C ALA A 53 5.39 11.32 11.71
N VAL A 54 4.38 11.57 10.90
CA VAL A 54 3.83 10.65 9.92
C VAL A 54 4.25 11.12 8.54
N PHE A 55 4.85 10.23 7.77
CA PHE A 55 5.32 10.49 6.42
C PHE A 55 4.51 9.64 5.45
N GLU A 56 3.80 10.31 4.55
CA GLU A 56 3.15 9.69 3.40
C GLU A 56 4.07 9.81 2.19
N SER A 57 4.32 8.70 1.50
CA SER A 57 5.04 8.75 0.23
C SER A 57 4.51 7.72 -0.76
N GLU A 58 4.17 8.24 -1.93
CA GLU A 58 3.82 7.47 -3.12
C GLU A 58 4.99 6.57 -3.56
N GLN A 59 6.22 7.10 -3.51
CA GLN A 59 7.42 6.34 -3.85
C GLN A 59 7.59 5.12 -2.95
N ILE A 60 7.42 5.28 -1.63
CA ILE A 60 7.51 4.12 -0.73
C ILE A 60 6.44 3.07 -1.09
N ARG A 61 5.28 3.50 -1.56
CA ARG A 61 4.19 2.57 -1.84
C ARG A 61 4.39 1.73 -3.09
N TYR A 62 4.99 2.30 -4.13
CA TYR A 62 5.17 1.63 -5.42
C TYR A 62 6.59 1.13 -5.67
N GLU A 63 7.59 1.70 -5.00
CA GLU A 63 9.00 1.32 -5.16
C GLU A 63 9.45 0.25 -4.15
N VAL A 64 8.81 0.18 -2.98
CA VAL A 64 9.09 -0.87 -1.99
C VAL A 64 8.56 -2.21 -2.49
N GLY A 65 9.50 -3.11 -2.74
CA GLY A 65 9.23 -4.43 -3.32
C GLY A 65 9.20 -4.50 -4.85
N THR A 66 9.45 -3.39 -5.57
CA THR A 66 9.79 -3.46 -7.01
C THR A 66 11.30 -3.49 -7.24
N LEU A 67 12.08 -2.92 -6.32
CA LEU A 67 13.53 -3.11 -6.24
C LEU A 67 13.85 -4.45 -5.58
N GLN A 68 14.45 -5.35 -6.35
CA GLN A 68 15.00 -6.62 -5.89
C GLN A 68 16.52 -6.49 -5.77
N TYR A 69 17.09 -6.90 -4.64
CA TYR A 69 18.53 -7.13 -4.58
C TYR A 69 18.91 -8.36 -5.42
N GLY A 70 20.20 -8.54 -5.70
CA GLY A 70 20.71 -9.68 -6.46
C GLY A 70 20.37 -11.07 -5.87
N ASP A 71 19.91 -11.13 -4.62
CA ASP A 71 19.45 -12.33 -3.93
C ASP A 71 17.91 -12.52 -3.97
N GLY A 72 17.18 -11.63 -4.65
CA GLY A 72 15.72 -11.64 -4.74
C GLY A 72 14.99 -11.14 -3.50
N ALA A 73 15.69 -10.59 -2.51
CA ALA A 73 15.06 -9.90 -1.40
C ALA A 73 14.42 -8.59 -1.87
N LEU A 74 13.20 -8.32 -1.38
CA LEU A 74 12.49 -7.06 -1.62
C LEU A 74 13.16 -5.96 -0.80
N CYS A 75 13.42 -4.80 -1.41
CA CYS A 75 13.90 -3.60 -0.73
C CYS A 75 12.99 -3.24 0.46
N PRO A 76 13.51 -3.23 1.70
CA PRO A 76 12.75 -2.76 2.86
C PRO A 76 12.39 -1.27 2.70
N PRO A 77 11.22 -0.84 3.19
CA PRO A 77 10.75 0.55 3.06
C PRO A 77 11.70 1.57 3.70
N TYR A 78 12.48 1.14 4.68
CA TYR A 78 13.43 1.99 5.40
C TYR A 78 14.76 2.16 4.68
N GLU A 79 15.04 1.43 3.59
CA GLU A 79 16.24 1.70 2.80
C GLU A 79 16.07 2.90 1.87
N LEU A 80 14.84 3.17 1.41
CA LEU A 80 14.54 4.41 0.68
C LEU A 80 14.54 5.65 1.60
N PHE A 81 14.21 5.45 2.88
CA PHE A 81 14.17 6.51 3.90
C PHE A 81 14.85 6.04 5.19
N PRO A 82 16.19 5.99 5.22
CA PRO A 82 16.93 5.47 6.38
C PRO A 82 16.76 6.32 7.63
N LEU A 83 16.42 7.60 7.48
CA LEU A 83 16.22 8.55 8.57
C LEU A 83 14.88 9.25 8.43
N CYS A 84 14.24 9.55 9.56
CA CYS A 84 13.07 10.42 9.59
C CYS A 84 13.43 11.81 9.02
N PRO A 85 12.70 12.32 8.01
CA PRO A 85 13.00 13.64 7.42
C PRO A 85 12.77 14.80 8.39
N TYR A 86 12.02 14.58 9.47
CA TYR A 86 11.71 15.60 10.47
C TYR A 86 12.73 15.66 11.61
N CYS A 87 13.25 14.51 12.08
CA CYS A 87 14.12 14.47 13.27
C CYS A 87 15.45 13.72 13.07
N GLY A 88 15.69 13.16 11.89
CA GLY A 88 16.94 12.49 11.54
C GLY A 88 17.19 11.17 12.28
N LYS A 89 16.18 10.58 12.94
CA LYS A 89 16.31 9.28 13.64
C LYS A 89 15.83 8.13 12.76
N ALA A 90 16.51 6.99 12.83
CA ALA A 90 16.17 5.74 12.14
C ALA A 90 15.11 4.89 12.88
N GLU A 91 14.30 5.52 13.74
CA GLU A 91 13.36 4.83 14.61
C GLU A 91 11.97 4.83 13.96
N TRP A 92 11.77 3.96 12.97
CA TRP A 92 10.46 3.80 12.33
C TRP A 92 9.60 2.78 13.07
N CYS A 93 8.28 2.97 13.05
CA CYS A 93 7.34 2.06 13.72
C CYS A 93 7.35 0.67 13.04
N PRO A 94 7.39 -0.44 13.82
CA PRO A 94 7.45 -1.81 13.27
C PRO A 94 6.16 -2.26 12.60
N ALA A 95 5.05 -1.52 12.78
CA ALA A 95 3.76 -1.88 12.19
C ALA A 95 3.84 -2.05 10.66
N GLU A 96 4.79 -1.36 10.01
CA GLU A 96 5.05 -1.55 8.58
C GLU A 96 5.93 -2.78 8.28
N GLU A 97 6.90 -3.13 9.14
CA GLU A 97 7.61 -4.41 9.07
C GLU A 97 6.66 -5.60 9.21
N ASP A 98 5.74 -5.53 10.17
CA ASP A 98 4.73 -6.58 10.40
C ASP A 98 3.82 -6.74 9.17
N ARG A 99 3.40 -5.62 8.56
CA ARG A 99 2.62 -5.64 7.32
C ARG A 99 3.40 -6.32 6.19
N LEU A 100 4.67 -5.97 6.01
CA LEU A 100 5.54 -6.53 4.97
C LEU A 100 5.87 -7.99 5.22
N TRP A 101 6.06 -8.40 6.47
CA TRP A 101 6.29 -9.79 6.85
C TRP A 101 5.13 -10.67 6.39
N ASN A 102 3.89 -10.23 6.65
CA ASN A 102 2.68 -10.93 6.19
C ASN A 102 2.58 -11.03 4.67
N VAL A 103 2.98 -9.98 3.95
CA VAL A 103 3.02 -9.98 2.47
C VAL A 103 4.09 -10.94 1.94
N ARG A 104 5.31 -10.91 2.51
CA ARG A 104 6.42 -11.81 2.16
C ARG A 104 6.07 -13.27 2.41
N ASP A 105 5.49 -13.57 3.57
CA ASP A 105 5.03 -14.91 3.94
C ASP A 105 3.96 -15.42 2.96
N ARG A 106 3.00 -14.57 2.58
CA ARG A 106 2.01 -14.91 1.55
C ARG A 106 2.65 -15.17 0.18
N ALA A 107 3.57 -14.32 -0.27
CA ALA A 107 4.27 -14.49 -1.55
C ALA A 107 5.10 -15.79 -1.57
N ALA A 108 5.83 -16.07 -0.48
CA ALA A 108 6.62 -17.29 -0.32
C ALA A 108 5.75 -18.54 -0.36
N ARG A 109 4.58 -18.52 0.28
CA ARG A 109 3.59 -19.63 0.22
C ARG A 109 3.09 -19.86 -1.20
N ILE A 110 2.74 -18.81 -1.94
CA ILE A 110 2.29 -18.91 -3.34
C ILE A 110 3.41 -19.48 -4.22
N ALA A 111 4.64 -18.98 -4.09
CA ALA A 111 5.79 -19.47 -4.85
C ALA A 111 6.12 -20.95 -4.54
N LYS A 112 6.02 -21.36 -3.27
CA LYS A 112 6.17 -22.76 -2.85
C LYS A 112 5.07 -23.64 -3.46
N TRP A 113 3.84 -23.15 -3.48
CA TRP A 113 2.71 -23.86 -4.09
C TRP A 113 2.89 -24.00 -5.61
N ARG A 114 3.21 -22.91 -6.33
CA ARG A 114 3.48 -22.96 -7.78
C ARG A 114 4.60 -23.93 -8.15
N ARG A 115 5.70 -23.95 -7.39
CA ARG A 115 6.79 -24.91 -7.58
C ARG A 115 6.34 -26.36 -7.37
N ARG A 116 5.50 -26.61 -6.36
CA ARG A 116 4.95 -27.95 -6.11
C ARG A 116 4.04 -28.46 -7.23
N PHE A 117 3.38 -27.57 -7.96
CA PHE A 117 2.44 -27.93 -9.03
C PHE A 117 2.99 -27.68 -10.44
N GLY A 118 4.28 -27.37 -10.60
CA GLY A 118 4.91 -27.21 -11.92
C GLY A 118 4.40 -26.02 -12.74
N LEU A 119 3.86 -24.98 -12.09
CA LEU A 119 3.27 -23.80 -12.72
C LEU A 119 4.27 -22.63 -12.81
N GLN A 120 5.46 -22.87 -13.40
CA GLN A 120 6.47 -21.82 -13.63
C GLN A 120 6.28 -21.13 -14.98
#